data_AF-A0A369T3R4-F1
#
_entry.id   AF-A0A369T3R4-F1
#
_cell.length_a   1.000
_cell.length_b   1.000
_cell.length_c   1.000
_cell.angle_alpha   90.00
_cell.angle_beta   90.00
_cell.angle_gamma   90.00
#
_symmetry.space_group_name_H-M   'P 1'
#
loop_
_entity.id
_entity.type
_entity.pdbx_description
1 polymer ?
#
loop_
_entity_poly.entity_id
_entity_poly.type
_entity_poly.pdbx_seq_one_letter_code
_entity_poly.pdbx_strand_id
1 'polypeptide(L)'
;MSGSLELRIRSFVSLMQISLGIVVFLTGLILYLTPAGRFQGSFLLSRGTLRYLHQLAGFSLAGSSLVHIYFNFRALKVLVRRLFS
;
A
#
# COMPACT_ATOMS: atom_id res chain seq x y z
N MET A 1 -12.89 19.70 12.81
CA MET A 1 -11.69 19.05 13.39
C MET A 1 -10.61 20.12 13.53
N SER A 2 -9.80 20.08 14.60
CA SER A 2 -8.65 20.99 14.66
C SER A 2 -7.69 20.69 13.50
N GLY A 3 -7.08 21.72 12.90
CA GLY A 3 -6.15 21.52 11.78
C GLY A 3 -4.98 20.59 12.11
N SER A 4 -4.60 20.50 13.39
CA SER A 4 -3.56 19.59 13.87
C SER A 4 -3.96 18.12 13.84
N LEU A 5 -5.23 17.79 14.09
CA LEU A 5 -5.72 16.41 14.07
C LEU A 5 -5.78 15.86 12.65
N GLU A 6 -6.26 16.67 11.69
CA GLU A 6 -6.32 16.28 10.28
C GLU A 6 -4.93 15.99 9.71
N LEU A 7 -3.94 16.84 10.02
CA LEU A 7 -2.55 16.63 9.62
C LEU A 7 -1.97 15.33 10.19
N ARG A 8 -2.25 15.02 11.46
CA ARG A 8 -1.81 13.76 12.09
C ARG A 8 -2.40 12.54 11.39
N ILE A 9 -3.70 12.56 11.08
CA ILE A 9 -4.37 11.47 10.37
C ILE A 9 -3.77 11.31 8.97
N ARG A 10 -3.58 12.41 8.23
CA ARG A 10 -2.96 12.38 6.90
C ARG A 10 -1.56 11.77 6.94
N SER A 11 -0.71 12.21 7.86
CA SER A 11 0.64 11.66 8.03
C SER A 11 0.61 10.18 8.39
N PHE A 12 -0.28 9.78 9.30
CA PHE A 12 -0.44 8.38 9.70
C PHE A 12 -0.84 7.49 8.51
N VAL A 13 -1.85 7.90 7.73
CA VAL A 13 -2.30 7.16 6.54
C VAL A 13 -1.18 7.05 5.52
N SER A 14 -0.43 8.12 5.26
CA SER A 14 0.72 8.10 4.35
C SER A 14 1.82 7.14 4.80
N LEU A 15 2.19 7.16 6.08
CA LEU A 15 3.19 6.23 6.63
C LEU A 15 2.71 4.78 6.53
N MET A 16 1.44 4.53 6.82
CA MET A 16 0.84 3.20 6.67
C MET A 16 0.89 2.71 5.22
N GLN A 17 0.57 3.58 4.25
CA GLN A 17 0.64 3.24 2.83
C GLN A 17 2.07 2.95 2.36
N ILE A 18 3.08 3.68 2.84
CA ILE A 18 4.48 3.39 2.54
C ILE A 18 4.86 2.00 3.06
N SER A 19 4.54 1.70 4.32
CA SER A 19 4.82 0.39 4.93
C SER A 19 4.11 -0.75 4.17
N LEU A 20 2.83 -0.60 3.86
CA LEU A 20 2.07 -1.58 3.08
C LEU A 20 2.63 -1.72 1.66
N GLY A 21 3.01 -0.61 1.02
CA GLY A 21 3.63 -0.60 -0.30
C GLY A 21 4.93 -1.39 -0.33
N ILE A 22 5.79 -1.24 0.69
CA ILE A 22 7.02 -2.04 0.84
C ILE A 22 6.68 -3.53 0.97
N VAL A 23 5.71 -3.89 1.81
CA VAL A 23 5.30 -5.30 2.00
C VAL A 23 4.79 -5.89 0.68
N VAL A 24 3.90 -5.18 -0.02
CA VAL A 24 3.34 -5.61 -1.31
C VAL A 24 4.45 -5.76 -2.35
N PHE A 25 5.37 -4.79 -2.44
CA PHE A 25 6.49 -4.83 -3.37
C PHE A 25 7.40 -6.04 -3.12
N LEU A 26 7.86 -6.23 -1.88
CA LEU A 26 8.78 -7.33 -1.53
C LEU A 26 8.11 -8.70 -1.75
N THR A 27 6.88 -8.87 -1.26
CA THR A 27 6.16 -10.14 -1.44
C THR A 27 5.84 -10.41 -2.91
N GLY A 28 5.51 -9.37 -3.69
CA GLY A 28 5.27 -9.47 -5.13
C GLY A 28 6.54 -9.86 -5.90
N LEU A 29 7.67 -9.23 -5.58
CA LEU A 29 8.98 -9.54 -6.17
C LEU A 29 9.39 -10.98 -5.88
N ILE A 30 9.25 -11.45 -4.63
CA ILE A 30 9.57 -12.84 -4.25
C ILE A 30 8.67 -13.81 -5.01
N LEU A 31 7.35 -13.55 -5.06
CA LEU A 31 6.40 -14.40 -5.76
C LEU A 31 6.61 -14.45 -7.27
N TYR A 32 7.10 -13.34 -7.86
CA TYR A 32 7.41 -13.23 -9.28
C TYR A 32 8.67 -14.03 -9.65
N LEU A 33 9.75 -13.88 -8.89
CA LEU A 33 11.01 -14.55 -9.15
C LEU A 33 10.98 -16.05 -8.83
N THR A 34 10.04 -16.48 -7.99
CA THR A 34 9.92 -17.87 -7.57
C THR A 34 9.01 -18.67 -8.53
N PRO A 35 9.50 -19.73 -9.21
CA PRO A 35 8.65 -20.60 -10.04
C PRO A 35 7.72 -21.48 -9.20
N ALA A 36 6.53 -21.79 -9.72
CA ALA A 36 5.62 -22.72 -9.05
C ALA A 36 6.29 -24.11 -8.93
N GLY A 37 6.23 -24.73 -7.75
CA GLY A 37 6.78 -26.08 -7.51
C GLY A 37 8.27 -26.19 -7.16
N ARG A 38 9.09 -25.13 -7.30
CA ARG A 38 10.52 -25.14 -6.93
C ARG A 38 10.84 -24.52 -5.56
N PHE A 39 9.85 -23.96 -4.89
CA PHE A 39 10.04 -23.36 -3.57
C PHE A 39 9.71 -24.36 -2.46
N GLN A 40 10.60 -25.30 -2.24
CA GLN A 40 10.70 -26.01 -0.96
C GLN A 40 11.55 -25.14 -0.02
N GLY A 41 10.94 -24.12 0.59
CA GLY A 41 11.52 -23.38 1.71
C GLY A 41 12.79 -22.56 1.42
N SER A 42 12.62 -21.27 1.20
CA SER A 42 13.58 -20.30 1.74
C SER A 42 13.15 -19.98 3.18
N PHE A 43 13.93 -20.49 4.13
CA PHE A 43 14.03 -20.37 5.60
C PHE A 43 12.91 -19.76 6.51
N LEU A 44 11.87 -19.08 6.04
CA LEU A 44 10.89 -18.41 6.94
C LEU A 44 9.41 -18.55 6.58
N LEU A 45 9.00 -18.62 5.30
CA LEU A 45 7.56 -18.67 4.95
C LEU A 45 7.27 -19.50 3.70
N SER A 46 6.12 -20.21 3.70
CA SER A 46 5.63 -20.93 2.53
C SER A 46 5.17 -19.97 1.42
N ARG A 47 5.20 -20.41 0.15
CA ARG A 47 4.67 -19.61 -0.97
C ARG A 47 3.20 -19.25 -0.78
N GLY A 48 2.41 -20.16 -0.20
CA GLY A 48 1.00 -19.93 0.11
C GLY A 48 0.84 -18.77 1.10
N THR A 49 1.64 -18.77 2.16
CA THR A 49 1.66 -17.69 3.16
C THR A 49 2.10 -16.36 2.57
N LEU A 50 3.15 -16.35 1.73
CA LEU A 50 3.58 -15.14 1.03
C LEU A 50 2.50 -14.58 0.10
N ARG A 51 1.78 -15.44 -0.62
CA ARG A 51 0.66 -15.03 -1.47
C ARG A 51 -0.48 -14.45 -0.65
N TYR A 52 -0.83 -15.09 0.46
CA TYR A 52 -1.84 -14.57 1.38
C TYR A 52 -1.46 -13.19 1.93
N LEU A 53 -0.22 -13.03 2.41
CA LEU A 53 0.30 -11.74 2.89
C LEU A 53 0.28 -10.66 1.81
N HIS A 54 0.72 -11.00 0.60
CA HIS A 54 0.69 -10.09 -0.54
C HIS A 54 -0.72 -9.59 -0.85
N GLN A 55 -1.69 -10.51 -0.91
CA GLN A 55 -3.09 -10.19 -1.18
C GLN A 55 -3.71 -9.36 -0.05
N LEU A 56 -3.47 -9.72 1.20
CA LEU A 56 -3.97 -9.00 2.36
C LEU A 56 -3.39 -7.57 2.39
N ALA A 57 -2.07 -7.43 2.27
CA ALA A 57 -1.41 -6.12 2.24
C ALA A 57 -1.86 -5.28 1.03
N GLY A 58 -2.05 -5.90 -0.14
CA GLY A 58 -2.55 -5.23 -1.33
C GLY A 58 -3.98 -4.72 -1.16
N PHE A 59 -4.86 -5.53 -0.56
CA PHE A 59 -6.24 -5.13 -0.26
C PHE A 59 -6.28 -3.99 0.78
N SER A 60 -5.50 -4.08 1.85
CA SER A 60 -5.36 -3.00 2.84
C SER A 60 -4.80 -1.72 2.22
N LEU A 61 -3.83 -1.83 1.32
CA LEU A 61 -3.28 -0.69 0.60
C LEU A 61 -4.33 -0.02 -0.29
N ALA A 62 -5.12 -0.79 -1.03
CA ALA A 62 -6.22 -0.27 -1.84
C ALA A 62 -7.28 0.44 -0.98
N GLY A 63 -7.73 -0.17 0.11
CA GLY A 63 -8.67 0.44 1.05
C GLY A 63 -8.15 1.73 1.67
N SER A 64 -6.89 1.73 2.13
CA SER A 64 -6.25 2.93 2.71
C SER A 64 -6.04 4.05 1.70
N SER A 65 -5.91 3.73 0.41
CA SER A 65 -5.81 4.71 -0.67
C SER A 65 -7.09 5.52 -0.84
N LEU A 66 -8.26 4.92 -0.61
CA LEU A 66 -9.52 5.65 -0.59
C LEU A 66 -9.55 6.69 0.55
N VAL A 67 -9.08 6.29 1.74
CA VAL A 67 -8.97 7.19 2.89
C VAL A 67 -7.97 8.32 2.62
N HIS A 68 -6.82 7.99 2.03
CA HIS A 68 -5.82 8.98 1.64
C HIS A 68 -6.39 10.01 0.66
N ILE A 69 -7.09 9.56 -0.38
CA ILE A 69 -7.73 10.43 -1.37
C ILE A 69 -8.77 11.32 -0.69
N TYR A 70 -9.61 10.77 0.19
CA TYR A 70 -10.63 11.55 0.89
C TYR A 70 -10.02 12.74 1.64
N PHE A 71 -8.97 12.51 2.44
CA PHE A 71 -8.30 13.58 3.19
C PHE A 71 -7.47 14.53 2.33
N ASN A 72 -7.07 14.13 1.11
CA ASN A 72 -6.28 14.94 0.19
C ASN A 72 -7.09 15.49 -1.00
N PHE A 73 -8.41 15.31 -1.02
CA PHE A 73 -9.24 15.57 -2.19
C PHE A 73 -9.21 17.03 -2.66
N ARG A 74 -9.11 17.98 -1.72
CA ARG A 74 -8.96 19.41 -2.06
C ARG A 74 -7.65 19.69 -2.79
N ALA A 75 -6.54 19.14 -2.29
CA ALA A 75 -5.23 19.26 -2.94
C ALA A 75 -5.23 18.59 -4.32
N LEU A 76 -5.82 17.39 -4.42
CA LEU A 76 -5.96 16.67 -5.68
C LEU A 76 -6.72 17.49 -6.73
N LYS A 77 -7.87 18.09 -6.37
CA LYS A 77 -8.63 18.95 -7.31
C LYS A 77 -7.80 20.13 -7.83
N VAL A 78 -6.99 20.75 -6.98
CA VAL A 78 -6.11 21.86 -7.39
C VAL A 78 -5.03 21.36 -8.35
N LEU A 79 -4.40 20.23 -8.04
CA LEU A 79 -3.37 19.62 -8.91
C LEU A 79 -3.94 19.21 -10.27
N VAL A 80 -5.10 18.55 -10.28
CA VAL A 80 -5.77 18.14 -11.51
C VAL A 80 -6.10 19.35 -12.39
N ARG A 81 -6.67 20.42 -11.82
CA ARG A 81 -6.97 21.64 -12.59
C ARG A 81 -5.72 22.24 -13.23
N ARG A 82 -4.59 22.26 -12.52
CA ARG A 82 -3.31 22.77 -13.04
C ARG A 82 -2.72 21.90 -14.14
N LEU A 83 -3.06 20.61 -14.17
CA LEU A 83 -2.54 19.68 -15.18
C LEU A 83 -3.25 19.83 -16.53
N PHE A 84 -4.48 20.36 -16.53
CA PHE A 84 -5.34 20.52 -17.70
C PHE A 84 -5.58 21.98 -18.09
N SER A 85 -4.92 22.93 -17.42
CA SER A 85 -4.86 24.36 -17.78
C SER A 85 -3.55 24.67 -18.48
#